data_AF-A0A959TIQ6-F1
#
_entry.id   AF-A0A959TIQ6-F1
#
_cell.length_a   1.000
_cell.length_b   1.000
_cell.length_c   1.000
_cell.angle_alpha   90.00
_cell.angle_beta   90.00
_cell.angle_gamma   90.00
#
_symmetry.space_group_name_H-M   'P 1'
#
loop_
_entity.id
_entity.type
_entity.pdbx_description
1 polymer ?
#
loop_
_entity_poly.entity_id
_entity_poly.type
_entity_poly.pdbx_seq_one_letter_code
_entity_poly.pdbx_strand_id
1 'polypeptide(L)'
;MAIGARNGSGLGVLAFLLLGGAAWAQPQCSFNMGPDQVICDGASATISAPGGYANYLWSTGATGSSISVQTAGTYSCQITYDTGNLVNNGDFSAGNTGFSTFYNYNPNLQQEGNYYIGSNAGQYHPFWQGFGNQFLMVNAGLFQFFWNFWCQTITVCPGQTYTLSYQAANLSDVGPANIQWVIDGAAQPAMQVTGFLGTWNTYTTTWTAGVGQTSADICLRMINTSGVGHDLGIDDISVSAQIVMTDAVDVSVLPVPVVDLGPDISTCAGTPVVLDATTPGALGYLWSTGATSATISPGVSATYWVEVAGPSGCPGSDTVVVDLLPAPVVDLGPDLDLCPGTTTTLDATSAGASYLWNTGATSGTLQVGPGNYSVTVTSNGCSSMDAITIGSLPAPTVDLGPDTTLCPGASLLLDATAPGV
;
A
#
# COMPACT_ATOMS: atom_id res chain seq x y z
N MET A 1 -7.44 7.44 25.27
CA MET A 1 -6.23 7.59 26.11
C MET A 1 -5.03 7.36 25.21
N ALA A 2 -4.18 8.37 25.03
CA ALA A 2 -2.98 8.25 24.22
C ALA A 2 -1.95 7.34 24.91
N ILE A 3 -1.49 6.30 24.21
CA ILE A 3 -0.26 5.54 24.49
C ILE A 3 0.29 5.23 23.08
N GLY A 4 1.42 5.74 22.61
CA GLY A 4 2.66 6.06 23.30
C GLY A 4 3.67 4.97 23.01
N ALA A 5 4.47 5.17 21.95
CA ALA A 5 5.45 4.25 21.37
C ALA A 5 6.44 3.60 22.35
N ARG A 6 6.97 2.42 21.97
CA ARG A 6 8.37 2.05 22.24
C ARG A 6 9.03 1.40 21.02
N ASN A 7 10.20 1.96 20.72
CA ASN A 7 11.18 1.56 19.72
C ASN A 7 11.79 0.19 20.00
N GLY A 8 12.09 -0.56 18.93
CA GLY A 8 13.04 -1.66 18.90
C GLY A 8 13.90 -1.55 17.63
N SER A 9 15.16 -1.18 17.82
CA SER A 9 16.32 -1.22 16.90
C SER A 9 16.20 -2.17 15.70
N GLY A 10 16.52 -1.78 14.46
CA GLY A 10 17.69 -1.00 14.07
C GLY A 10 18.71 -1.91 13.36
N LEU A 11 18.38 -2.36 12.15
CA LEU A 11 19.33 -2.75 11.10
C LEU A 11 18.80 -2.13 9.81
N GLY A 12 19.07 -0.83 9.68
CA GLY A 12 18.86 -0.12 8.43
C GLY A 12 19.80 -0.70 7.39
N VAL A 13 19.25 -1.49 6.46
CA VAL A 13 19.91 -1.69 5.16
C VAL A 13 19.93 -0.32 4.51
N LEU A 14 21.14 0.20 4.29
CA LEU A 14 21.38 1.47 3.61
C LEU A 14 20.76 1.39 2.20
N ALA A 15 19.51 1.84 2.06
CA ALA A 15 18.97 2.21 0.77
C ALA A 15 19.69 3.52 0.39
N PHE A 16 20.62 3.44 -0.56
CA PHE A 16 21.16 4.62 -1.22
C PHE A 16 20.04 5.27 -2.04
N LEU A 17 19.24 6.10 -1.37
CA LEU A 17 18.41 7.12 -2.01
C LEU A 17 19.34 8.27 -2.41
N LEU A 18 19.73 8.31 -3.68
CA LEU A 18 20.26 9.52 -4.30
C LEU A 18 19.23 10.05 -5.28
N LEU A 19 18.57 11.12 -4.84
CA LEU A 19 17.70 11.99 -5.60
C LEU A 19 18.47 12.71 -6.72
N GLY A 20 17.85 12.82 -7.89
CA GLY A 20 18.01 13.95 -8.79
C GLY A 20 19.23 13.95 -9.72
N GLY A 21 18.99 13.75 -11.01
CA GLY A 21 19.68 14.44 -12.11
C GLY A 21 21.21 14.39 -12.15
N ALA A 22 21.86 13.40 -11.56
CA ALA A 22 23.29 13.20 -11.71
C ALA A 22 23.55 12.37 -12.97
N ALA A 23 24.35 12.91 -13.89
CA ALA A 23 24.99 12.10 -14.92
C ALA A 23 25.78 11.00 -14.19
N TRP A 24 25.31 9.77 -14.29
CA TRP A 24 25.92 8.65 -13.58
C TRP A 24 27.33 8.45 -14.13
N ALA A 25 28.34 8.54 -13.27
CA ALA A 25 29.71 8.25 -13.67
C ALA A 25 29.91 6.78 -14.10
N GLN A 26 28.98 5.90 -13.73
CA GLN A 26 28.96 4.47 -14.08
C GLN A 26 27.50 4.01 -14.30
N PRO A 27 27.22 3.13 -15.27
CA PRO A 27 25.86 2.65 -15.49
C PRO A 27 25.35 1.82 -14.29
N GLN A 28 24.10 2.06 -13.88
CA GLN A 28 23.38 1.21 -12.94
C GLN A 28 22.88 -0.05 -13.65
N CYS A 29 23.11 -1.22 -13.05
CA CYS A 29 22.90 -2.53 -13.70
C CYS A 29 21.85 -3.41 -13.04
N SER A 30 21.34 -3.01 -11.87
CA SER A 30 20.21 -3.63 -11.22
C SER A 30 19.48 -2.62 -10.34
N PHE A 31 18.27 -2.98 -9.93
CA PHE A 31 17.54 -2.29 -8.88
C PHE A 31 16.79 -3.31 -8.02
N ASN A 32 16.29 -2.86 -6.87
CA ASN A 32 15.54 -3.69 -5.94
C ASN A 32 14.25 -2.94 -5.54
N MET A 33 13.11 -3.58 -5.74
CA MET A 33 11.75 -3.10 -5.46
C MET A 33 11.31 -3.41 -4.02
N GLY A 34 12.14 -4.11 -3.26
CA GLY A 34 11.89 -4.50 -1.88
C GLY A 34 11.59 -6.00 -1.74
N PRO A 35 11.25 -6.44 -0.52
CA PRO A 35 10.88 -7.83 -0.26
C PRO A 35 9.50 -8.16 -0.83
N ASP A 36 9.21 -9.46 -0.92
CA ASP A 36 7.86 -9.99 -1.17
C ASP A 36 6.83 -9.45 -0.18
N GLN A 37 5.61 -9.28 -0.66
CA GLN A 37 4.52 -8.67 0.09
C GLN A 37 3.47 -9.73 0.47
N VAL A 38 2.92 -9.57 1.67
CA VAL A 38 1.81 -10.36 2.17
C VAL A 38 0.69 -9.39 2.51
N ILE A 39 -0.46 -9.53 1.87
CA ILE A 39 -1.64 -8.69 2.12
C ILE A 39 -2.84 -9.56 2.51
N CYS A 40 -3.81 -8.95 3.18
CA CYS A 40 -5.10 -9.59 3.47
C CYS A 40 -6.06 -9.42 2.28
N ASP A 41 -6.96 -10.37 2.10
CA ASP A 41 -8.01 -10.25 1.08
C ASP A 41 -8.84 -8.97 1.30
N GLY A 42 -9.12 -8.27 0.20
CA GLY A 42 -9.70 -6.92 0.21
C GLY A 42 -8.71 -5.77 0.51
N ALA A 43 -7.51 -6.03 1.01
CA ALA A 43 -6.46 -5.02 1.17
C ALA A 43 -5.68 -4.78 -0.12
N SER A 44 -4.90 -3.70 -0.16
CA SER A 44 -3.97 -3.42 -1.26
C SER A 44 -2.56 -3.14 -0.75
N ALA A 45 -1.57 -3.48 -1.58
CA ALA A 45 -0.18 -3.04 -1.40
C ALA A 45 0.21 -2.09 -2.53
N THR A 46 1.08 -1.13 -2.22
CA THR A 46 1.75 -0.32 -3.24
C THR A 46 3.16 -0.86 -3.45
N ILE A 47 3.45 -1.30 -4.68
CA ILE A 47 4.80 -1.70 -5.08
C ILE A 47 5.41 -0.54 -5.86
N SER A 48 6.63 -0.14 -5.49
CA SER A 48 7.32 1.00 -6.09
C SER A 48 8.67 0.59 -6.65
N ALA A 49 8.97 1.08 -7.84
CA ALA A 49 10.31 1.08 -8.40
C ALA A 49 11.04 2.38 -8.02
N PRO A 50 12.38 2.42 -8.01
CA PRO A 50 13.12 3.65 -7.75
C PRO A 50 12.75 4.74 -8.76
N GLY A 51 12.57 5.98 -8.28
CA GLY A 51 12.27 7.11 -9.15
C GLY A 51 13.49 7.62 -9.94
N GLY A 52 13.25 8.52 -10.90
CA GLY A 52 14.31 9.21 -11.66
C GLY A 52 14.63 8.61 -13.04
N TYR A 53 13.99 7.50 -13.41
CA TYR A 53 14.10 6.91 -14.74
C TYR A 53 13.00 7.40 -15.68
N ALA A 54 13.31 7.42 -16.98
CA ALA A 54 12.40 7.89 -18.01
C ALA A 54 11.29 6.89 -18.33
N ASN A 55 11.55 5.58 -18.23
CA ASN A 55 10.64 4.54 -18.65
C ASN A 55 10.50 3.44 -17.59
N TYR A 56 9.26 3.11 -17.25
CA TYR A 56 8.87 1.95 -16.46
C TYR A 56 7.88 1.13 -17.29
N LEU A 57 7.97 -0.19 -17.20
CA LEU A 57 6.99 -1.11 -17.77
C LEU A 57 6.73 -2.23 -16.77
N TRP A 58 5.57 -2.20 -16.15
CA TRP A 58 5.14 -3.23 -15.22
C TRP A 58 4.53 -4.44 -15.95
N SER A 59 4.55 -5.62 -15.34
CA SER A 59 3.85 -6.81 -15.85
C SER A 59 2.34 -6.59 -16.04
N THR A 60 1.77 -5.59 -15.37
CA THR A 60 0.37 -5.15 -15.53
C THR A 60 0.14 -4.24 -16.75
N GLY A 61 1.20 -3.81 -17.42
CA GLY A 61 1.16 -2.82 -18.50
C GLY A 61 1.23 -1.35 -18.02
N ALA A 62 1.26 -1.11 -16.70
CA ALA A 62 1.43 0.24 -16.17
C ALA A 62 2.82 0.83 -16.48
N THR A 63 2.90 2.15 -16.57
CA THR A 63 4.15 2.88 -16.90
C THR A 63 4.58 3.92 -15.87
N GLY A 64 3.85 4.03 -14.76
CA GLY A 64 4.25 4.86 -13.62
C GLY A 64 5.35 4.21 -12.78
N SER A 65 5.96 4.95 -11.85
CA SER A 65 6.99 4.44 -10.94
C SER A 65 6.45 3.51 -9.85
N SER A 66 5.14 3.29 -9.78
CA SER A 66 4.50 2.43 -8.78
C SER A 66 3.19 1.87 -9.29
N ILE A 67 2.77 0.74 -8.72
CA ILE A 67 1.45 0.12 -8.93
C ILE A 67 0.78 -0.19 -7.59
N SER A 68 -0.54 -0.20 -7.57
CA SER A 68 -1.34 -0.72 -6.45
C SER A 68 -1.90 -2.08 -6.85
N VAL A 69 -1.75 -3.07 -5.97
CA VAL A 69 -2.09 -4.48 -6.24
C VAL A 69 -2.96 -5.04 -5.11
N GLN A 70 -3.91 -5.89 -5.48
CA GLN A 70 -4.87 -6.53 -4.56
C GLN A 70 -4.92 -8.05 -4.74
N THR A 71 -4.26 -8.58 -5.77
CA THR A 71 -4.32 -10.00 -6.13
C THR A 71 -2.96 -10.65 -5.93
N ALA A 72 -2.97 -11.93 -5.60
CA ALA A 72 -1.74 -12.69 -5.49
C ALA A 72 -1.09 -12.87 -6.88
N GLY A 73 0.23 -12.83 -6.94
CA GLY A 73 0.99 -13.02 -8.17
C GLY A 73 2.36 -12.36 -8.13
N THR A 74 3.15 -12.64 -9.15
CA THR A 74 4.47 -12.02 -9.36
C THR A 74 4.32 -10.73 -10.15
N TYR A 75 4.78 -9.62 -9.58
CA TYR A 75 4.77 -8.31 -10.22
C TYR A 75 6.19 -7.90 -10.56
N SER A 76 6.51 -7.87 -11.86
CA SER A 76 7.80 -7.39 -12.34
C SER A 76 7.70 -5.97 -12.87
N CYS A 77 8.79 -5.22 -12.72
CA CYS A 77 8.97 -3.92 -13.36
C CYS A 77 10.23 -3.99 -14.22
N GLN A 78 10.14 -3.51 -15.45
CA GLN A 78 11.28 -3.24 -16.31
C GLN A 78 11.55 -1.74 -16.34
N ILE A 79 12.81 -1.36 -16.10
CA ILE A 79 13.29 0.02 -16.24
C ILE A 79 14.22 0.10 -17.45
N THR A 80 14.03 1.13 -18.27
CA THR A 80 14.89 1.41 -19.43
C THR A 80 15.43 2.84 -19.40
N TYR A 81 16.74 2.99 -19.55
CA TYR A 81 17.41 4.30 -19.61
C TYR A 81 18.68 4.26 -20.47
N ASP A 82 19.08 5.43 -21.00
CA ASP A 82 20.29 5.57 -21.81
C ASP A 82 21.49 5.94 -20.92
N THR A 83 22.64 5.28 -21.11
CA THR A 83 23.84 5.56 -20.33
C THR A 83 24.50 6.89 -20.66
N GLY A 84 24.18 7.49 -21.82
CA GLY A 84 25.05 8.48 -22.45
C GLY A 84 26.37 7.86 -22.92
N ASN A 85 27.34 8.69 -23.27
CA ASN A 85 28.67 8.22 -23.65
C ASN A 85 29.48 7.86 -22.39
N LEU A 86 29.91 6.60 -22.31
CA LEU A 86 30.75 6.07 -21.24
C LEU A 86 32.24 6.34 -21.45
N VAL A 87 32.63 6.78 -22.65
CA VAL A 87 34.01 7.12 -22.97
C VAL A 87 34.34 8.52 -22.46
N ASN A 88 35.36 8.61 -21.61
CA ASN A 88 35.92 9.88 -21.19
C ASN A 88 36.83 10.45 -22.28
N ASN A 89 36.67 11.75 -22.61
CA ASN A 89 37.51 12.47 -23.57
C ASN A 89 37.60 11.77 -24.95
N GLY A 90 36.51 11.17 -25.42
CA GLY A 90 36.45 10.53 -26.73
C GLY A 90 36.50 11.50 -27.91
N ASP A 91 36.19 12.78 -27.66
CA ASP A 91 36.27 13.92 -28.58
C ASP A 91 37.62 14.67 -28.51
N PHE A 92 38.54 14.17 -27.68
CA PHE A 92 39.91 14.69 -27.45
C PHE A 92 40.02 16.19 -27.11
N SER A 93 38.94 16.84 -26.68
CA SER A 93 38.91 18.27 -26.33
C SER A 93 39.70 18.59 -25.05
N ALA A 94 39.96 17.59 -24.21
CA ALA A 94 40.88 17.67 -23.08
C ALA A 94 42.34 17.31 -23.45
N GLY A 95 42.66 17.22 -24.74
CA GLY A 95 43.99 16.89 -25.22
C GLY A 95 44.41 15.46 -24.89
N ASN A 96 45.71 15.26 -24.59
CA ASN A 96 46.34 13.95 -24.39
C ASN A 96 46.08 13.37 -23.00
N THR A 97 44.81 13.11 -22.70
CA THR A 97 44.36 12.59 -21.42
C THR A 97 43.26 11.54 -21.60
N GLY A 98 43.06 10.67 -20.61
CA GLY A 98 41.92 9.76 -20.56
C GLY A 98 42.04 8.46 -21.36
N PHE A 99 43.15 8.18 -22.05
CA PHE A 99 43.34 6.92 -22.75
C PHE A 99 44.78 6.41 -22.63
N SER A 100 44.98 5.11 -22.88
CA SER A 100 46.29 4.50 -23.03
C SER A 100 46.54 4.09 -24.48
N THR A 101 47.82 3.99 -24.86
CA THR A 101 48.24 3.68 -26.23
C THR A 101 49.63 3.08 -26.25
N PHE A 102 49.94 2.29 -27.28
CA PHE A 102 51.30 1.80 -27.55
C PHE A 102 52.14 2.77 -28.39
N TYR A 103 51.56 3.86 -28.89
CA TYR A 103 52.25 4.85 -29.70
C TYR A 103 52.95 5.89 -28.82
N ASN A 104 54.01 6.52 -29.33
CA ASN A 104 54.74 7.55 -28.60
C ASN A 104 54.15 8.95 -28.88
N TYR A 105 53.90 9.73 -27.83
CA TYR A 105 53.40 11.09 -27.99
C TYR A 105 54.47 12.03 -28.57
N ASN A 106 54.24 12.57 -29.77
CA ASN A 106 55.20 13.44 -30.45
C ASN A 106 54.51 14.37 -31.48
N PRO A 107 54.69 15.71 -31.42
CA PRO A 107 54.13 16.63 -32.41
C PRO A 107 54.78 16.52 -33.80
N ASN A 108 55.96 15.91 -33.93
CA ASN A 108 56.53 15.60 -35.23
C ASN A 108 56.16 14.18 -35.64
N LEU A 109 55.10 14.07 -36.45
CA LEU A 109 54.52 12.81 -36.88
C LEU A 109 55.14 12.26 -38.16
N GLN A 110 56.41 12.55 -38.46
CA GLN A 110 57.12 11.96 -39.61
C GLN A 110 57.69 10.57 -39.34
N GLN A 111 57.81 10.19 -38.06
CA GLN A 111 58.28 8.86 -37.68
C GLN A 111 57.08 7.98 -37.29
N GLU A 112 57.01 6.81 -37.91
CA GLU A 112 56.03 5.76 -37.63
C GLU A 112 56.06 5.34 -36.15
N GLY A 113 54.88 5.04 -35.59
CA GLY A 113 54.73 4.70 -34.17
C GLY A 113 54.60 5.90 -33.24
N ASN A 114 54.37 7.09 -33.79
CA ASN A 114 54.06 8.29 -33.05
C ASN A 114 52.60 8.69 -33.19
N TYR A 115 52.08 9.39 -32.19
CA TYR A 115 50.76 10.00 -32.23
C TYR A 115 50.79 11.42 -31.65
N TYR A 116 49.80 12.23 -32.02
CA TYR A 116 49.58 13.54 -31.44
C TYR A 116 48.09 13.88 -31.41
N ILE A 117 47.71 14.91 -30.66
CA ILE A 117 46.34 15.43 -30.64
C ILE A 117 46.38 16.88 -31.06
N GLY A 118 45.63 17.20 -32.11
CA GLY A 118 45.60 18.53 -32.69
C GLY A 118 44.42 18.74 -33.62
N SER A 119 44.37 19.91 -34.25
CA SER A 119 43.25 20.34 -35.10
C SER A 119 43.53 20.28 -36.60
N ASN A 120 44.81 20.14 -36.97
CA ASN A 120 45.25 20.19 -38.36
C ASN A 120 46.43 19.22 -38.56
N ALA A 121 46.17 18.12 -39.26
CA ALA A 121 47.16 17.08 -39.50
C ALA A 121 48.39 17.60 -40.26
N GLY A 122 48.18 18.54 -41.20
CA GLY A 122 49.24 19.11 -42.03
C GLY A 122 50.28 19.95 -41.26
N GLN A 123 49.98 20.36 -40.02
CA GLN A 123 50.96 21.03 -39.16
C GLN A 123 51.99 20.06 -38.55
N TYR A 124 51.60 18.79 -38.40
CA TYR A 124 52.38 17.77 -37.70
C TYR A 124 53.00 16.75 -38.66
N HIS A 125 52.51 16.69 -39.89
CA HIS A 125 53.09 15.92 -40.99
C HIS A 125 52.88 16.61 -42.35
N PRO A 126 53.92 16.82 -43.18
CA PRO A 126 53.85 17.67 -44.38
C PRO A 126 52.98 17.10 -45.52
N PHE A 127 52.68 15.80 -45.49
CA PHE A 127 51.88 15.13 -46.53
C PHE A 127 50.47 14.78 -46.07
N TRP A 128 50.11 15.10 -44.83
CA TRP A 128 48.79 14.75 -44.32
C TRP A 128 47.74 15.82 -44.57
N GLN A 129 46.52 15.36 -44.80
CA GLN A 129 45.33 16.19 -44.94
C GLN A 129 44.28 15.77 -43.91
N GLY A 130 43.69 16.73 -43.23
CA GLY A 130 42.67 16.47 -42.22
C GLY A 130 42.57 17.63 -41.23
N PHE A 131 41.35 18.13 -41.06
CA PHE A 131 41.03 19.21 -40.14
C PHE A 131 39.89 18.78 -39.23
N GLY A 132 39.91 19.28 -38.00
CA GLY A 132 38.88 19.06 -37.00
C GLY A 132 39.02 20.06 -35.86
N ASN A 133 38.24 19.86 -34.81
CA ASN A 133 38.43 20.44 -33.48
C ASN A 133 39.76 19.95 -32.88
N GLN A 134 39.77 18.99 -31.96
CA GLN A 134 40.98 18.28 -31.53
C GLN A 134 40.71 16.81 -31.74
N PHE A 135 41.59 16.13 -32.46
CA PHE A 135 41.43 14.72 -32.76
C PHE A 135 42.76 13.98 -32.64
N LEU A 136 42.68 12.68 -32.43
CA LEU A 136 43.84 11.80 -32.34
C LEU A 136 44.40 11.53 -33.73
N MET A 137 45.66 11.90 -33.96
CA MET A 137 46.39 11.64 -35.18
C MET A 137 47.43 10.55 -34.92
N VAL A 138 47.41 9.49 -35.74
CA VAL A 138 48.27 8.31 -35.55
C VAL A 138 49.10 8.10 -36.82
N ASN A 139 50.43 8.16 -36.71
CA ASN A 139 51.34 7.74 -37.78
C ASN A 139 51.58 6.24 -37.64
N ALA A 140 50.92 5.45 -38.50
CA ALA A 140 50.96 4.00 -38.46
C ALA A 140 51.80 3.44 -39.61
N GLY A 141 52.82 2.67 -39.24
CA GLY A 141 53.75 2.05 -40.17
C GLY A 141 53.62 0.54 -40.27
N LEU A 142 54.57 -0.06 -41.01
CA LEU A 142 54.66 -1.51 -41.24
C LEU A 142 54.89 -2.33 -39.96
N PHE A 143 55.42 -1.72 -38.90
CA PHE A 143 55.80 -2.41 -37.66
C PHE A 143 54.81 -2.21 -36.49
N GLN A 144 53.79 -1.37 -36.68
CA GLN A 144 52.77 -1.07 -35.66
C GLN A 144 51.46 -1.83 -35.92
N PHE A 145 51.50 -2.88 -36.74
CA PHE A 145 50.39 -3.82 -36.89
C PHE A 145 50.05 -4.44 -35.53
N PHE A 146 48.76 -4.53 -35.23
CA PHE A 146 48.18 -4.93 -33.95
C PHE A 146 48.49 -4.04 -32.74
N TRP A 147 49.05 -2.84 -32.93
CA TRP A 147 49.16 -1.89 -31.83
C TRP A 147 47.82 -1.20 -31.59
N ASN A 148 47.40 -1.20 -30.32
CA ASN A 148 46.29 -0.37 -29.87
C ASN A 148 46.75 1.09 -29.82
N PHE A 149 46.12 1.93 -30.63
CA PHE A 149 46.42 3.36 -30.65
C PHE A 149 45.54 4.16 -29.67
N TRP A 150 44.49 3.53 -29.16
CA TRP A 150 43.61 4.08 -28.13
C TRP A 150 43.00 2.93 -27.32
N CYS A 151 42.95 3.07 -26.00
CA CYS A 151 42.31 2.15 -25.07
C CYS A 151 41.73 2.90 -23.87
N GLN A 152 40.58 2.45 -23.37
CA GLN A 152 40.01 2.86 -22.10
C GLN A 152 39.25 1.70 -21.45
N THR A 153 39.35 1.58 -20.13
CA THR A 153 38.50 0.68 -19.34
C THR A 153 37.21 1.41 -18.99
N ILE A 154 36.07 0.81 -19.30
CA ILE A 154 34.75 1.32 -18.93
C ILE A 154 34.00 0.30 -18.05
N THR A 155 33.09 0.77 -17.21
CA THR A 155 32.14 -0.12 -16.51
C THR A 155 30.99 -0.43 -17.44
N VAL A 156 30.56 -1.68 -17.43
CA VAL A 156 29.46 -2.18 -18.25
C VAL A 156 28.49 -2.97 -17.38
N CYS A 157 27.27 -3.15 -17.88
CA CYS A 157 26.26 -3.95 -17.23
C CYS A 157 26.24 -5.34 -17.86
N PRO A 158 26.23 -6.41 -17.05
CA PRO A 158 26.24 -7.77 -17.55
C PRO A 158 25.10 -8.06 -18.53
N GLY A 159 25.42 -8.71 -19.65
CA GLY A 159 24.43 -9.11 -20.66
C GLY A 159 23.83 -7.97 -21.49
N GLN A 160 24.22 -6.70 -21.26
CA GLN A 160 23.69 -5.56 -22.01
C GLN A 160 24.46 -5.35 -23.32
N THR A 161 23.78 -4.78 -24.31
CA THR A 161 24.36 -4.46 -25.61
C THR A 161 24.73 -2.98 -25.68
N TYR A 162 25.96 -2.74 -26.12
CA TYR A 162 26.56 -1.43 -26.29
C TYR A 162 26.72 -1.11 -27.77
N THR A 163 26.41 0.12 -28.13
CA THR A 163 26.81 0.72 -29.39
C THR A 163 28.20 1.30 -29.23
N LEU A 164 29.13 0.86 -30.09
CA LEU A 164 30.48 1.39 -30.18
C LEU A 164 30.56 2.25 -31.43
N SER A 165 31.04 3.48 -31.29
CA SER A 165 31.19 4.40 -32.42
C SER A 165 32.46 5.23 -32.34
N TYR A 166 32.96 5.65 -33.50
CA TYR A 166 33.99 6.66 -33.65
C TYR A 166 33.83 7.35 -35.01
N GLN A 167 34.42 8.53 -35.15
CA GLN A 167 34.71 9.14 -36.44
C GLN A 167 36.14 8.84 -36.86
N ALA A 168 36.36 8.56 -38.14
CA ALA A 168 37.69 8.35 -38.70
C ALA A 168 37.87 9.01 -40.06
N ALA A 169 39.11 9.42 -40.35
CA ALA A 169 39.54 9.94 -41.65
C ALA A 169 40.92 9.39 -42.02
N ASN A 170 41.11 9.05 -43.30
CA ASN A 170 42.45 8.78 -43.84
C ASN A 170 43.22 10.10 -43.95
N LEU A 171 44.40 10.18 -43.32
CA LEU A 171 45.23 11.39 -43.35
C LEU A 171 46.24 11.39 -44.50
N SER A 172 46.61 10.21 -45.01
CA SER A 172 47.58 10.01 -46.07
C SER A 172 46.95 9.33 -47.29
N ASP A 173 47.45 9.66 -48.48
CA ASP A 173 46.98 9.13 -49.78
C ASP A 173 47.43 7.70 -50.07
N VAL A 174 48.26 7.13 -49.18
CA VAL A 174 48.80 5.79 -49.33
C VAL A 174 48.07 4.79 -48.43
N GLY A 175 47.05 4.12 -49.01
CA GLY A 175 46.42 2.94 -48.43
C GLY A 175 45.51 3.22 -47.23
N PRO A 176 44.19 2.97 -47.31
CA PRO A 176 43.29 3.29 -46.21
C PRO A 176 43.65 2.55 -44.92
N ALA A 177 43.46 3.23 -43.78
CA ALA A 177 43.61 2.62 -42.48
C ALA A 177 42.56 1.52 -42.29
N ASN A 178 42.97 0.40 -41.68
CA ASN A 178 42.09 -0.71 -41.33
C ASN A 178 42.15 -0.86 -39.81
N ILE A 179 41.00 -0.62 -39.18
CA ILE A 179 40.86 -0.47 -37.74
C ILE A 179 40.00 -1.62 -37.23
N GLN A 180 40.28 -2.06 -36.01
CA GLN A 180 39.50 -3.08 -35.34
C GLN A 180 39.24 -2.67 -33.90
N TRP A 181 38.00 -2.84 -33.43
CA TRP A 181 37.74 -2.85 -32.00
C TRP A 181 38.36 -4.09 -31.37
N VAL A 182 38.93 -3.94 -30.19
CA VAL A 182 39.41 -5.04 -29.34
C VAL A 182 38.81 -4.86 -27.96
N ILE A 183 38.11 -5.87 -27.47
CA ILE A 183 37.38 -5.82 -26.22
C ILE A 183 37.86 -6.96 -25.34
N ASP A 184 38.48 -6.65 -24.21
CA ASP A 184 39.15 -7.61 -23.32
C ASP A 184 40.13 -8.55 -24.08
N GLY A 185 40.85 -7.97 -25.04
CA GLY A 185 41.77 -8.70 -25.91
C GLY A 185 41.10 -9.46 -27.06
N ALA A 186 39.77 -9.57 -27.10
CA ALA A 186 39.04 -10.22 -28.17
C ALA A 186 38.80 -9.27 -29.36
N ALA A 187 39.24 -9.69 -30.54
CA ALA A 187 39.15 -8.92 -31.77
C ALA A 187 37.72 -8.92 -32.34
N GLN A 188 37.16 -7.75 -32.62
CA GLN A 188 35.87 -7.57 -33.28
C GLN A 188 36.03 -7.50 -34.82
N PRO A 189 34.97 -7.48 -35.64
CA PRO A 189 35.13 -7.31 -37.08
C PRO A 189 35.94 -6.05 -37.47
N ALA A 190 36.83 -6.22 -38.45
CA ALA A 190 37.65 -5.17 -39.03
C ALA A 190 36.79 -4.15 -39.80
N MET A 191 37.18 -2.88 -39.75
CA MET A 191 36.56 -1.78 -40.49
C MET A 191 37.65 -1.00 -41.23
N GLN A 192 37.53 -0.95 -42.56
CA GLN A 192 38.39 -0.13 -43.39
C GLN A 192 37.84 1.30 -43.42
N VAL A 193 38.71 2.28 -43.16
CA VAL A 193 38.37 3.70 -43.30
C VAL A 193 38.21 4.03 -44.77
N THR A 194 37.04 4.53 -45.15
CA THR A 194 36.63 4.81 -46.52
C THR A 194 36.56 6.32 -46.74
N GLY A 195 36.47 6.73 -48.00
CA GLY A 195 36.34 8.14 -48.39
C GLY A 195 37.65 8.80 -48.82
N PHE A 196 37.52 10.06 -49.24
CA PHE A 196 38.65 10.91 -49.65
C PHE A 196 39.48 11.36 -48.45
N LEU A 197 40.68 11.87 -48.73
CA LEU A 197 41.62 12.35 -47.71
C LEU A 197 41.03 13.46 -46.86
N GLY A 198 41.21 13.34 -45.55
CA GLY A 198 40.71 14.29 -44.57
C GLY A 198 39.18 14.34 -44.44
N THR A 199 38.43 13.46 -45.10
CA THR A 199 36.98 13.35 -44.95
C THR A 199 36.62 12.42 -43.80
N TRP A 200 35.90 12.95 -42.82
CA TRP A 200 35.41 12.20 -41.67
C TRP A 200 34.19 11.35 -42.01
N ASN A 201 34.21 10.09 -41.58
CA ASN A 201 33.07 9.18 -41.63
C ASN A 201 32.84 8.58 -40.24
N THR A 202 31.57 8.36 -39.89
CA THR A 202 31.18 7.69 -38.65
C THR A 202 31.09 6.19 -38.87
N TYR A 203 31.72 5.44 -37.97
CA TYR A 203 31.66 3.99 -37.92
C TYR A 203 30.92 3.56 -36.65
N THR A 204 30.03 2.58 -36.79
CA THR A 204 29.22 2.07 -35.69
C THR A 204 29.19 0.55 -35.73
N THR A 205 29.33 -0.08 -34.57
CA THR A 205 29.04 -1.50 -34.39
C THR A 205 28.39 -1.73 -33.03
N THR A 206 28.01 -2.96 -32.75
CA THR A 206 27.48 -3.36 -31.44
C THR A 206 28.33 -4.44 -30.82
N TRP A 207 28.34 -4.47 -29.49
CA TRP A 207 28.96 -5.51 -28.69
C TRP A 207 28.12 -5.78 -27.45
N THR A 208 27.97 -7.05 -27.08
CA THR A 208 27.21 -7.46 -25.90
C THR A 208 28.17 -7.91 -24.81
N ALA A 209 28.06 -7.31 -23.63
CA ALA A 209 28.82 -7.69 -22.45
C ALA A 209 28.45 -9.11 -21.99
N GLY A 210 29.42 -9.87 -21.49
CA GLY A 210 29.16 -11.20 -20.94
C GLY A 210 28.19 -11.16 -19.74
N VAL A 211 27.53 -12.29 -19.45
CA VAL A 211 26.48 -12.42 -18.39
C VAL A 211 26.95 -12.15 -16.95
N GLY A 212 28.26 -12.01 -16.71
CA GLY A 212 28.83 -11.58 -15.43
C GLY A 212 29.84 -10.44 -15.57
N GLN A 213 29.90 -9.82 -16.74
CA GLN A 213 30.91 -8.83 -17.05
C GLN A 213 30.47 -7.45 -16.55
N THR A 214 31.28 -6.86 -15.67
CA THR A 214 31.03 -5.56 -15.04
C THR A 214 31.99 -4.47 -15.51
N SER A 215 33.07 -4.83 -16.21
CA SER A 215 34.01 -3.91 -16.83
C SER A 215 34.49 -4.45 -18.16
N ALA A 216 34.91 -3.57 -19.06
CA ALA A 216 35.48 -3.93 -20.35
C ALA A 216 36.67 -3.03 -20.68
N ASP A 217 37.79 -3.63 -21.08
CA ASP A 217 38.90 -2.92 -21.70
C ASP A 217 38.61 -2.77 -23.19
N ILE A 218 38.26 -1.55 -23.61
CA ILE A 218 37.88 -1.27 -25.00
C ILE A 218 39.02 -0.51 -25.68
N CYS A 219 39.49 -1.06 -26.80
CA CYS A 219 40.60 -0.53 -27.56
C CYS A 219 40.27 -0.42 -29.05
N LEU A 220 40.92 0.53 -29.72
CA LEU A 220 41.02 0.60 -31.17
C LEU A 220 42.43 0.23 -31.60
N ARG A 221 42.49 -0.68 -32.59
CA ARG A 221 43.73 -1.32 -33.02
C ARG A 221 43.94 -1.17 -34.51
N MET A 222 45.18 -0.89 -34.89
CA MET A 222 45.63 -0.93 -36.28
C MET A 222 45.81 -2.38 -36.74
N ILE A 223 45.25 -2.75 -37.89
CA ILE A 223 45.38 -4.12 -38.44
C ILE A 223 45.88 -4.18 -39.88
N ASN A 224 46.39 -3.07 -40.43
CA ASN A 224 47.10 -3.11 -41.71
C ASN A 224 48.31 -4.05 -41.62
N THR A 225 48.46 -4.95 -42.60
CA THR A 225 49.51 -5.97 -42.63
C THR A 225 50.53 -5.75 -43.75
N SER A 226 50.33 -4.76 -44.61
CA SER A 226 51.25 -4.38 -45.69
C SER A 226 51.00 -2.94 -46.15
N GLY A 227 52.05 -2.25 -46.56
CA GLY A 227 52.01 -0.86 -47.05
C GLY A 227 52.61 0.17 -46.09
N VAL A 228 52.86 1.37 -46.60
CA VAL A 228 53.24 2.57 -45.82
C VAL A 228 52.06 3.55 -45.84
N GLY A 229 51.92 4.40 -44.82
CA GLY A 229 50.99 5.52 -44.85
C GLY A 229 49.56 5.24 -44.41
N HIS A 230 49.32 4.22 -43.57
CA HIS A 230 47.99 3.90 -42.99
C HIS A 230 47.59 4.86 -41.87
N ASP A 231 47.93 6.12 -42.07
CA ASP A 231 47.83 7.19 -41.11
C ASP A 231 46.40 7.70 -41.03
N LEU A 232 45.91 7.87 -39.81
CA LEU A 232 44.51 8.19 -39.57
C LEU A 232 44.30 9.25 -38.51
N GLY A 233 43.18 9.95 -38.67
CA GLY A 233 42.55 10.76 -37.65
C GLY A 233 41.42 9.97 -37.02
N ILE A 234 41.29 10.04 -35.70
CA ILE A 234 40.21 9.46 -34.91
C ILE A 234 39.62 10.54 -34.00
N ASP A 235 38.29 10.60 -33.96
CA ASP A 235 37.55 11.54 -33.11
C ASP A 235 36.21 10.94 -32.67
N ASP A 236 35.52 11.61 -31.74
CA ASP A 236 34.18 11.27 -31.24
C ASP A 236 34.00 9.80 -30.88
N ILE A 237 35.00 9.21 -30.21
CA ILE A 237 34.91 7.84 -29.71
C ILE A 237 33.80 7.79 -28.66
N SER A 238 32.83 6.91 -28.88
CA SER A 238 31.72 6.73 -27.95
C SER A 238 31.35 5.27 -27.74
N VAL A 239 30.99 4.98 -26.50
CA VAL A 239 30.40 3.71 -26.08
C VAL A 239 29.17 4.04 -25.27
N SER A 240 28.00 3.63 -25.75
CA SER A 240 26.72 3.93 -25.11
C SER A 240 25.79 2.73 -25.18
N ALA A 241 24.83 2.67 -24.28
CA ALA A 241 23.81 1.64 -24.27
C ALA A 241 22.47 2.20 -23.83
N GLN A 242 21.42 1.51 -24.25
CA GLN A 242 20.12 1.57 -23.58
C GLN A 242 20.05 0.38 -22.64
N ILE A 243 20.15 0.64 -21.33
CA ILE A 243 20.17 -0.40 -20.31
C ILE A 243 18.74 -0.82 -20.01
N VAL A 244 18.52 -2.13 -19.96
CA VAL A 244 17.27 -2.73 -19.53
C VAL A 244 17.51 -3.53 -18.26
N MET A 245 16.89 -3.10 -17.16
CA MET A 245 16.93 -3.80 -15.88
C MET A 245 15.53 -4.29 -15.52
N THR A 246 15.44 -5.42 -14.84
CA THR A 246 14.18 -5.97 -14.34
C THR A 246 14.35 -6.42 -12.91
N ASP A 247 13.31 -6.19 -12.11
CA ASP A 247 13.15 -6.78 -10.79
C ASP A 247 11.70 -7.25 -10.61
N ALA A 248 11.47 -8.15 -9.66
CA ALA A 248 10.16 -8.72 -9.39
C ALA A 248 9.91 -8.90 -7.89
N VAL A 249 8.66 -8.70 -7.50
CA VAL A 249 8.15 -8.89 -6.13
C VAL A 249 6.98 -9.85 -6.18
N ASP A 250 6.98 -10.87 -5.33
CA ASP A 250 5.84 -11.76 -5.17
C ASP A 250 4.85 -11.18 -4.16
N VAL A 251 3.56 -11.23 -4.50
CA VAL A 251 2.47 -10.84 -3.62
C VAL A 251 1.67 -12.08 -3.27
N SER A 252 1.52 -12.34 -1.98
CA SER A 252 0.62 -13.35 -1.46
C SER A 252 -0.60 -12.69 -0.80
N VAL A 253 -1.78 -13.27 -1.02
CA VAL A 253 -3.03 -12.81 -0.41
C VAL A 253 -3.47 -13.86 0.60
N LEU A 254 -3.65 -13.42 1.84
CA LEU A 254 -4.11 -14.24 2.94
C LEU A 254 -5.61 -14.07 3.16
N PRO A 255 -6.36 -15.16 3.43
CA PRO A 255 -7.78 -15.07 3.66
C PRO A 255 -8.07 -14.34 4.98
N VAL A 256 -9.15 -13.56 4.97
CA VAL A 256 -9.73 -12.94 6.16
C VAL A 256 -10.67 -13.95 6.85
N PRO A 257 -10.67 -14.07 8.19
CA PRO A 257 -11.69 -14.86 8.87
C PRO A 257 -13.09 -14.27 8.63
N VAL A 258 -14.06 -15.13 8.34
CA VAL A 258 -15.48 -14.74 8.29
C VAL A 258 -16.00 -14.72 9.72
N VAL A 259 -16.42 -13.54 10.17
CA VAL A 259 -17.02 -13.31 11.49
C VAL A 259 -18.48 -12.95 11.27
N ASP A 260 -19.37 -13.56 12.05
CA ASP A 260 -20.82 -13.36 11.95
C ASP A 260 -21.42 -13.41 13.37
N LEU A 261 -21.85 -12.25 13.88
CA LEU A 261 -22.52 -12.06 15.16
C LEU A 261 -24.02 -12.35 15.07
N GLY A 262 -24.51 -12.71 13.88
CA GLY A 262 -25.92 -12.93 13.60
C GLY A 262 -26.70 -11.64 13.35
N PRO A 263 -28.04 -11.73 13.25
CA PRO A 263 -28.89 -10.57 13.03
C PRO A 263 -28.96 -9.66 14.26
N ASP A 264 -29.37 -8.41 14.04
CA ASP A 264 -29.68 -7.47 15.11
C ASP A 264 -30.71 -8.04 16.10
N ILE A 265 -30.48 -7.77 17.39
CA ILE A 265 -31.25 -8.34 18.50
C ILE A 265 -32.12 -7.24 19.11
N SER A 266 -33.43 -7.45 19.15
CA SER A 266 -34.36 -6.62 19.94
C SER A 266 -35.10 -7.50 20.95
N THR A 267 -34.89 -7.26 22.24
CA THR A 267 -35.43 -8.08 23.33
C THR A 267 -35.68 -7.27 24.59
N CYS A 268 -36.35 -7.83 25.60
CA CYS A 268 -36.65 -7.11 26.84
C CYS A 268 -35.44 -6.95 27.74
N ALA A 269 -35.30 -5.77 28.35
CA ALA A 269 -34.30 -5.50 29.37
C ALA A 269 -34.35 -6.55 30.49
N GLY A 270 -33.18 -7.08 30.87
CA GLY A 270 -33.06 -8.19 31.82
C GLY A 270 -33.04 -9.59 31.19
N THR A 271 -33.40 -9.72 29.91
CA THR A 271 -33.20 -10.97 29.16
C THR A 271 -31.70 -11.14 28.86
N PRO A 272 -31.08 -12.29 29.20
CA PRO A 272 -29.68 -12.52 28.87
C PRO A 272 -29.46 -12.55 27.36
N VAL A 273 -28.57 -11.68 26.86
CA VAL A 273 -28.06 -11.71 25.49
C VAL A 273 -26.63 -12.23 25.52
N VAL A 274 -26.27 -13.09 24.58
CA VAL A 274 -24.89 -13.55 24.37
C VAL A 274 -24.54 -13.30 22.91
N LEU A 275 -23.47 -12.55 22.69
CA LEU A 275 -22.85 -12.43 21.37
C LEU A 275 -21.66 -13.37 21.32
N ASP A 276 -21.56 -14.16 20.26
CA ASP A 276 -20.53 -15.18 20.07
C ASP A 276 -19.79 -14.94 18.76
N ALA A 277 -18.52 -14.60 18.85
CA ALA A 277 -17.64 -14.36 17.71
C ALA A 277 -16.74 -15.57 17.40
N THR A 278 -16.99 -16.74 18.03
CA THR A 278 -16.12 -17.91 17.93
C THR A 278 -15.82 -18.27 16.48
N THR A 279 -14.57 -18.05 16.10
CA THR A 279 -14.10 -18.29 14.74
C THR A 279 -12.99 -19.35 14.77
N PRO A 280 -13.05 -20.42 13.94
CA PRO A 280 -12.03 -21.46 13.93
C PRO A 280 -10.62 -20.91 13.69
N GLY A 281 -9.69 -21.24 14.58
CA GLY A 281 -8.29 -20.81 14.48
C GLY A 281 -8.04 -19.34 14.81
N ALA A 282 -9.03 -18.62 15.36
CA ALA A 282 -8.82 -17.25 15.85
C ALA A 282 -7.69 -17.20 16.88
N LEU A 283 -6.80 -16.23 16.72
CA LEU A 283 -5.66 -15.98 17.61
C LEU A 283 -6.02 -14.99 18.73
N GLY A 284 -7.10 -14.23 18.56
CA GLY A 284 -7.58 -13.26 19.55
C GLY A 284 -8.84 -12.53 19.10
N TYR A 285 -9.48 -11.85 20.06
CA TYR A 285 -10.70 -11.06 19.89
C TYR A 285 -10.49 -9.68 20.49
N LEU A 286 -11.10 -8.66 19.90
CA LEU A 286 -11.21 -7.32 20.46
C LEU A 286 -12.62 -6.80 20.24
N TRP A 287 -13.40 -6.68 21.31
CA TRP A 287 -14.74 -6.13 21.26
C TRP A 287 -14.72 -4.60 21.42
N SER A 288 -15.76 -3.95 20.92
CA SER A 288 -16.11 -2.55 21.20
C SER A 288 -16.10 -2.18 22.70
N THR A 289 -16.31 -3.15 23.58
CA THR A 289 -16.26 -3.00 25.05
C THR A 289 -14.85 -3.09 25.64
N GLY A 290 -13.85 -3.44 24.83
CA GLY A 290 -12.49 -3.77 25.25
C GLY A 290 -12.30 -5.22 25.73
N ALA A 291 -13.35 -6.04 25.71
CA ALA A 291 -13.23 -7.46 26.04
C ALA A 291 -12.43 -8.23 24.97
N THR A 292 -11.80 -9.34 25.38
CA THR A 292 -10.97 -10.18 24.51
C THR A 292 -11.38 -11.66 24.51
N SER A 293 -12.50 -12.00 25.15
CA SER A 293 -13.10 -13.33 25.10
C SER A 293 -13.83 -13.56 23.78
N ALA A 294 -14.04 -14.82 23.38
CA ALA A 294 -14.80 -15.17 22.19
C ALA A 294 -16.28 -14.75 22.28
N THR A 295 -16.81 -14.64 23.50
CA THR A 295 -18.19 -14.25 23.78
C THR A 295 -18.26 -13.05 24.72
N ILE A 296 -19.34 -12.27 24.61
CA ILE A 296 -19.72 -11.24 25.58
C ILE A 296 -21.23 -11.30 25.88
N SER A 297 -21.62 -10.76 27.04
CA SER A 297 -23.03 -10.63 27.44
C SER A 297 -23.40 -9.16 27.63
N PRO A 298 -23.80 -8.46 26.56
CA PRO A 298 -24.12 -7.05 26.64
C PRO A 298 -25.37 -6.81 27.51
N GLY A 299 -25.26 -5.86 28.44
CA GLY A 299 -26.37 -5.47 29.34
C GLY A 299 -27.01 -4.12 29.01
N VAL A 300 -26.59 -3.48 27.92
CA VAL A 300 -27.06 -2.14 27.51
C VAL A 300 -27.30 -2.11 26.01
N SER A 301 -28.33 -1.35 25.58
CA SER A 301 -28.60 -1.12 24.16
C SER A 301 -27.46 -0.34 23.51
N ALA A 302 -26.85 -0.91 22.48
CA ALA A 302 -25.77 -0.28 21.71
C ALA A 302 -25.51 -1.05 20.41
N THR A 303 -24.75 -0.46 19.50
CA THR A 303 -24.08 -1.18 18.43
C THR A 303 -22.79 -1.78 18.98
N TYR A 304 -22.67 -3.10 18.93
CA TYR A 304 -21.47 -3.83 19.28
C TYR A 304 -20.73 -4.23 18.02
N TRP A 305 -19.40 -4.18 18.06
CA TRP A 305 -18.54 -4.75 17.03
C TRP A 305 -17.45 -5.61 17.67
N VAL A 306 -16.93 -6.54 16.89
CA VAL A 306 -15.77 -7.37 17.24
C VAL A 306 -14.77 -7.35 16.09
N GLU A 307 -13.49 -7.28 16.42
CA GLU A 307 -12.39 -7.58 15.52
C GLU A 307 -11.76 -8.91 15.96
N VAL A 308 -11.56 -9.83 15.02
CA VAL A 308 -11.03 -11.17 15.24
C VAL A 308 -9.72 -11.30 14.47
N ALA A 309 -8.64 -11.57 15.19
CA ALA A 309 -7.35 -11.86 14.58
C ALA A 309 -7.36 -13.29 14.04
N GLY A 310 -7.34 -13.45 12.71
CA GLY A 310 -7.34 -14.75 12.06
C GLY A 310 -6.00 -15.49 12.19
N PRO A 311 -5.97 -16.81 11.91
CA PRO A 311 -4.75 -17.62 11.95
C PRO A 311 -3.71 -17.20 10.89
N SER A 312 -4.16 -16.55 9.83
CA SER A 312 -3.33 -15.93 8.80
C SER A 312 -2.70 -14.60 9.24
N GLY A 313 -3.09 -14.05 10.39
CA GLY A 313 -2.73 -12.70 10.81
C GLY A 313 -3.63 -11.60 10.23
N CYS A 314 -4.62 -11.95 9.41
CA CYS A 314 -5.59 -11.01 8.87
C CYS A 314 -6.78 -10.78 9.82
N PRO A 315 -7.20 -9.52 10.06
CA PRO A 315 -8.33 -9.22 10.93
C PRO A 315 -9.66 -9.35 10.18
N GLY A 316 -10.63 -10.07 10.75
CA GLY A 316 -12.03 -10.02 10.33
C GLY A 316 -12.85 -9.23 11.34
N SER A 317 -13.99 -8.69 10.93
CA SER A 317 -14.85 -7.93 11.85
C SER A 317 -16.32 -8.10 11.49
N ASP A 318 -17.17 -7.97 12.49
CA ASP A 318 -18.61 -7.88 12.29
C ASP A 318 -19.27 -6.96 13.35
N THR A 319 -20.48 -6.49 13.04
CA THR A 319 -21.26 -5.55 13.85
C THR A 319 -22.68 -6.08 14.07
N VAL A 320 -23.20 -5.89 15.27
CA VAL A 320 -24.59 -6.21 15.64
C VAL A 320 -25.20 -5.11 16.50
N VAL A 321 -26.44 -4.75 16.24
CA VAL A 321 -27.22 -3.85 17.10
C VAL A 321 -27.97 -4.67 18.15
N VAL A 322 -27.78 -4.32 19.42
CA VAL A 322 -28.57 -4.88 20.52
C VAL A 322 -29.47 -3.78 21.07
N ASP A 323 -30.77 -4.01 21.05
CA ASP A 323 -31.80 -3.13 21.59
C ASP A 323 -32.57 -3.82 22.72
N LEU A 324 -32.33 -3.36 23.94
CA LEU A 324 -33.00 -3.81 25.16
C LEU A 324 -34.20 -2.92 25.48
N LEU A 325 -35.38 -3.42 25.16
CA LEU A 325 -36.66 -2.74 25.34
C LEU A 325 -37.06 -2.68 26.83
N PRO A 326 -37.41 -1.51 27.37
CA PRO A 326 -37.83 -1.40 28.76
C PRO A 326 -39.17 -2.12 28.98
N ALA A 327 -39.29 -2.79 30.13
CA ALA A 327 -40.58 -3.32 30.57
C ALA A 327 -41.54 -2.15 30.92
N PRO A 328 -42.85 -2.26 30.63
CA PRO A 328 -43.80 -1.22 30.99
C PRO A 328 -43.89 -1.09 32.52
N VAL A 329 -43.97 0.13 33.02
CA VAL A 329 -44.23 0.37 34.44
C VAL A 329 -45.74 0.26 34.68
N VAL A 330 -46.14 -0.57 35.63
CA VAL A 330 -47.53 -0.71 36.09
C VAL A 330 -47.56 -0.71 37.61
N ASP A 331 -48.49 0.07 38.17
CA ASP A 331 -48.72 0.24 39.61
C ASP A 331 -50.21 0.58 39.80
N LEU A 332 -50.97 -0.35 40.38
CA LEU A 332 -52.38 -0.23 40.71
C LEU A 332 -52.60 0.51 42.04
N GLY A 333 -51.53 0.86 42.76
CA GLY A 333 -51.56 1.46 44.08
C GLY A 333 -51.72 0.44 45.22
N PRO A 334 -51.81 0.92 46.47
CA PRO A 334 -51.99 0.05 47.63
C PRO A 334 -53.40 -0.56 47.66
N ASP A 335 -53.54 -1.67 48.39
CA ASP A 335 -54.84 -2.26 48.72
C ASP A 335 -55.82 -1.22 49.30
N LEU A 336 -57.10 -1.34 48.94
CA LEU A 336 -58.14 -0.36 49.26
C LEU A 336 -59.40 -1.03 49.81
N ASP A 337 -59.97 -0.47 50.87
CA ASP A 337 -61.30 -0.86 51.33
C ASP A 337 -62.38 0.09 50.80
N LEU A 338 -63.48 -0.48 50.30
CA LEU A 338 -64.63 0.25 49.78
C LEU A 338 -65.83 0.19 50.74
N CYS A 339 -66.65 1.24 50.75
CA CYS A 339 -67.95 1.19 51.42
C CYS A 339 -68.86 0.16 50.71
N PRO A 340 -69.79 -0.50 51.44
CA PRO A 340 -70.72 -1.45 50.84
C PRO A 340 -71.48 -0.85 49.64
N GLY A 341 -71.54 -1.60 48.54
CA GLY A 341 -72.24 -1.21 47.31
C GLY A 341 -71.52 -0.18 46.45
N THR A 342 -70.29 0.24 46.82
CA THR A 342 -69.49 1.15 45.99
C THR A 342 -68.51 0.38 45.09
N THR A 343 -68.00 1.06 44.07
CA THR A 343 -67.00 0.51 43.12
C THR A 343 -65.88 1.52 42.96
N THR A 344 -64.71 1.06 42.55
CA THR A 344 -63.56 1.90 42.18
C THR A 344 -63.10 1.59 40.76
N THR A 345 -62.32 2.49 40.17
CA THR A 345 -61.69 2.30 38.87
C THR A 345 -60.21 2.06 39.07
N LEU A 346 -59.75 0.88 38.67
CA LEU A 346 -58.32 0.60 38.53
C LEU A 346 -57.84 1.15 37.20
N ASP A 347 -56.71 1.84 37.21
CA ASP A 347 -56.10 2.46 36.02
C ASP A 347 -54.68 1.92 35.86
N ALA A 348 -54.46 1.13 34.81
CA ALA A 348 -53.16 0.58 34.45
C ALA A 348 -52.62 1.26 33.17
N THR A 349 -53.21 2.37 32.73
CA THR A 349 -52.97 2.92 31.39
C THR A 349 -51.50 3.32 31.17
N SER A 350 -50.95 2.80 30.08
CA SER A 350 -49.63 3.12 29.57
C SER A 350 -49.69 3.28 28.05
N ALA A 351 -49.06 4.32 27.52
CA ALA A 351 -49.17 4.67 26.10
C ALA A 351 -48.65 3.53 25.20
N GLY A 352 -49.49 3.08 24.26
CA GLY A 352 -49.13 2.03 23.31
C GLY A 352 -49.06 0.61 23.89
N ALA A 353 -49.46 0.41 25.15
CA ALA A 353 -49.49 -0.91 25.78
C ALA A 353 -50.82 -1.64 25.57
N SER A 354 -50.78 -2.97 25.68
CA SER A 354 -51.95 -3.85 25.77
C SER A 354 -52.09 -4.41 27.19
N TYR A 355 -53.32 -4.78 27.56
CA TYR A 355 -53.67 -5.17 28.93
C TYR A 355 -54.36 -6.53 28.93
N LEU A 356 -54.09 -7.33 29.96
CA LEU A 356 -54.83 -8.54 30.27
C LEU A 356 -55.06 -8.63 31.77
N TRP A 357 -56.31 -8.38 32.17
CA TRP A 357 -56.74 -8.54 33.56
C TRP A 357 -57.01 -10.01 33.88
N ASN A 358 -56.89 -10.41 35.15
CA ASN A 358 -57.29 -11.74 35.61
C ASN A 358 -58.78 -12.06 35.39
N THR A 359 -59.61 -11.04 35.12
CA THR A 359 -61.02 -11.17 34.72
C THR A 359 -61.22 -11.47 33.24
N GLY A 360 -60.15 -11.41 32.43
CA GLY A 360 -60.19 -11.53 30.97
C GLY A 360 -60.43 -10.21 30.23
N ALA A 361 -60.60 -9.09 30.95
CA ALA A 361 -60.72 -7.76 30.33
C ALA A 361 -59.39 -7.31 29.69
N THR A 362 -59.47 -6.42 28.68
CA THR A 362 -58.32 -5.91 27.92
C THR A 362 -58.24 -4.39 27.83
N SER A 363 -59.15 -3.68 28.52
CA SER A 363 -59.12 -2.22 28.63
C SER A 363 -58.01 -1.76 29.58
N GLY A 364 -57.44 -0.56 29.36
CA GLY A 364 -56.45 0.03 30.26
C GLY A 364 -57.01 0.41 31.64
N THR A 365 -58.33 0.55 31.75
CA THR A 365 -59.04 0.77 33.01
C THR A 365 -60.06 -0.33 33.28
N LEU A 366 -60.28 -0.66 34.55
CA LEU A 366 -61.26 -1.67 35.00
C LEU A 366 -62.06 -1.17 36.20
N GLN A 367 -63.39 -1.11 36.09
CA GLN A 367 -64.28 -0.77 37.21
C GLN A 367 -64.65 -2.03 37.99
N VAL A 368 -64.43 -2.02 39.31
CA VAL A 368 -64.48 -3.21 40.17
C VAL A 368 -65.05 -2.92 41.56
N GLY A 369 -65.57 -3.96 42.21
CA GLY A 369 -65.93 -3.95 43.63
C GLY A 369 -64.90 -4.74 44.46
N PRO A 370 -65.26 -5.18 45.69
CA PRO A 370 -64.37 -6.01 46.51
C PRO A 370 -63.94 -7.31 45.82
N GLY A 371 -62.64 -7.61 45.85
CA GLY A 371 -62.01 -8.76 45.18
C GLY A 371 -60.52 -8.59 44.96
N ASN A 372 -59.88 -9.63 44.39
CA ASN A 372 -58.46 -9.59 44.03
C ASN A 372 -58.32 -9.42 42.52
N TYR A 373 -57.58 -8.40 42.11
CA TYR A 373 -57.37 -8.07 40.70
C TYR A 373 -55.89 -8.03 40.38
N SER A 374 -55.53 -8.51 39.20
CA SER A 374 -54.18 -8.34 38.65
C SER A 374 -54.26 -8.02 37.17
N VAL A 375 -53.28 -7.27 36.70
CA VAL A 375 -53.16 -6.88 35.30
C VAL A 375 -51.76 -7.21 34.80
N THR A 376 -51.70 -7.85 33.64
CA THR A 376 -50.47 -7.94 32.85
C THR A 376 -50.51 -6.84 31.80
N VAL A 377 -49.54 -5.93 31.84
CA VAL A 377 -49.35 -4.86 30.85
C VAL A 377 -48.22 -5.28 29.92
N THR A 378 -48.44 -5.21 28.60
CA THR A 378 -47.42 -5.57 27.60
C THR A 378 -47.18 -4.40 26.65
N SER A 379 -45.93 -3.99 26.48
CA SER A 379 -45.50 -2.93 25.55
C SER A 379 -44.25 -3.36 24.80
N ASN A 380 -44.23 -3.20 23.48
CA ASN A 380 -43.15 -3.67 22.59
C ASN A 380 -42.72 -5.13 22.84
N GLY A 381 -43.67 -6.01 23.18
CA GLY A 381 -43.40 -7.43 23.49
C GLY A 381 -42.91 -7.71 24.91
N CYS A 382 -42.62 -6.68 25.72
CA CYS A 382 -42.19 -6.81 27.11
C CYS A 382 -43.37 -6.64 28.07
N SER A 383 -43.45 -7.50 29.07
CA SER A 383 -44.56 -7.52 30.02
C SER A 383 -44.16 -7.19 31.45
N SER A 384 -45.10 -6.64 32.19
CA SER A 384 -45.02 -6.46 33.64
C SER A 384 -46.40 -6.71 34.23
N MET A 385 -46.42 -7.05 35.52
CA MET A 385 -47.63 -7.42 36.24
C MET A 385 -47.69 -6.67 37.54
N ASP A 386 -48.90 -6.24 37.90
CA ASP A 386 -49.21 -5.78 39.24
C ASP A 386 -50.55 -6.32 39.73
N ALA A 387 -50.73 -6.37 41.05
CA ALA A 387 -51.91 -6.92 41.70
C ALA A 387 -52.36 -6.05 42.88
N ILE A 388 -53.68 -5.94 43.06
CA ILE A 388 -54.33 -5.18 44.12
C ILE A 388 -55.46 -5.99 44.75
N THR A 389 -55.62 -5.85 46.07
CA THR A 389 -56.74 -6.38 46.83
C THR A 389 -57.70 -5.26 47.20
N ILE A 390 -58.97 -5.44 46.89
CA ILE A 390 -60.04 -4.52 47.23
C ILE A 390 -60.92 -5.17 48.30
N GLY A 391 -60.94 -4.61 49.50
CA GLY A 391 -61.79 -5.08 50.59
C GLY A 391 -63.12 -4.32 50.66
N SER A 392 -63.96 -4.74 51.60
CA SER A 392 -65.24 -4.08 51.90
C SER A 392 -65.27 -3.70 53.37
N LEU A 393 -65.55 -2.43 53.65
CA LEU A 393 -65.87 -1.99 54.99
C LEU A 393 -67.22 -2.59 55.44
N PRO A 394 -67.40 -2.87 56.74
CA PRO A 394 -68.70 -3.23 57.27
C PRO A 394 -69.68 -2.06 57.12
N ALA A 395 -70.96 -2.36 56.86
CA ALA A 395 -71.99 -1.35 56.82
C ALA A 395 -72.16 -0.70 58.21
N PRO A 396 -72.33 0.64 58.29
CA PRO A 396 -72.61 1.27 59.57
C PRO A 396 -73.97 0.78 60.09
N THR A 397 -73.99 0.33 61.34
CA THR A 397 -75.22 -0.04 62.03
C THR A 397 -75.81 1.22 62.66
N VAL A 398 -76.93 1.72 62.12
CA VAL A 398 -77.69 2.85 62.68
C VAL A 398 -78.85 2.30 63.50
N ASP A 399 -78.90 2.67 64.78
CA ASP A 399 -79.98 2.35 65.70
C ASP A 399 -80.50 3.65 66.31
N LEU A 400 -81.75 4.02 65.98
CA LEU A 400 -82.39 5.24 66.49
C LEU A 400 -83.11 5.00 67.83
N GLY A 401 -82.88 3.83 68.43
CA GLY A 401 -83.61 3.36 69.60
C GLY A 401 -84.99 2.80 69.22
N PRO A 402 -85.76 2.33 70.23
CA PRO A 402 -87.07 1.75 70.02
C PRO A 402 -88.11 2.77 69.53
N ASP A 403 -89.08 2.30 68.76
CA ASP A 403 -90.23 3.11 68.33
C ASP A 403 -90.95 3.73 69.53
N THR A 404 -91.14 5.05 69.48
CA THR A 404 -91.67 5.83 70.61
C THR A 404 -92.84 6.71 70.16
N THR A 405 -93.93 6.70 70.93
CA THR A 405 -95.13 7.53 70.67
C THR A 405 -95.06 8.83 71.48
N LEU A 406 -95.30 9.98 70.84
CA LEU A 406 -95.25 11.30 71.46
C LEU A 406 -96.62 11.97 71.56
N CYS A 407 -96.83 12.73 72.64
CA CYS A 407 -97.98 13.63 72.80
C CYS A 407 -97.82 14.90 71.93
N PRO A 408 -98.91 15.56 71.49
CA PRO A 408 -98.83 16.80 70.72
C PRO A 408 -98.00 17.88 71.44
N GLY A 409 -96.95 18.38 70.78
CA GLY A 409 -96.04 19.39 71.32
C GLY A 409 -94.80 18.84 72.05
N ALA A 410 -94.71 17.52 72.26
CA ALA A 410 -93.48 16.90 72.74
C ALA A 410 -92.43 16.78 71.62
N SER A 411 -91.16 16.87 71.97
CA SER A 411 -90.04 16.64 71.05
C SER A 411 -89.20 15.44 71.53
N LEU A 412 -88.75 14.64 70.58
CA LEU A 412 -87.77 13.57 70.79
C LEU A 412 -86.54 13.92 69.97
N LEU A 413 -85.37 13.87 70.60
CA LEU A 413 -84.11 13.93 69.89
C LEU A 413 -83.83 12.55 69.31
N LEU A 414 -83.89 12.44 67.98
CA LEU A 414 -83.36 11.28 67.28
C LEU A 414 -81.87 11.54 67.05
N ASP A 415 -81.04 10.67 67.61
CA ASP A 415 -79.60 10.74 67.43
C ASP A 415 -79.18 9.66 66.43
N ALA A 416 -78.73 10.10 65.26
CA ALA A 416 -78.22 9.23 64.22
C ALA A 416 -76.68 9.11 64.26
N THR A 417 -76.02 9.57 65.34
CA THR A 417 -74.58 9.43 65.49
C THR A 417 -74.19 7.96 65.62
N ALA A 418 -73.29 7.51 64.75
CA ALA A 418 -72.69 6.18 64.79
C ALA A 418 -71.36 6.26 65.54
N PRO A 419 -71.15 5.51 66.64
CA PRO A 419 -69.87 5.54 67.36
C PRO A 419 -68.74 4.98 66.48
N GLY A 420 -67.69 5.78 66.25
CA GLY A 420 -66.46 5.35 65.55
C GLY A 420 -66.41 5.64 64.04
N VAL A 421 -67.33 6.45 63.52
CA VAL A 421 -67.23 7.16 62.23
C VAL A 421 -66.97 8.63 62.52
#